data_AF-F0F2N8-F1
#
_entry.id   AF-F0F2N8-F1
#
_cell.length_a   1.000
_cell.length_b   1.000
_cell.length_c   1.000
_cell.angle_alpha   90.00
_cell.angle_beta   90.00
_cell.angle_gamma   90.00
#
_symmetry.space_group_name_H-M   'P 1'
#
loop_
_entity.id
_entity.type
_entity.pdbx_description
1 polymer ?
#
loop_
_entity_poly.entity_id
_entity_poly.type
_entity_poly.pdbx_seq_one_letter_code
_entity_poly.pdbx_strand_id
1 'polypeptide(L)'
;MKKQPAPGKDNELYTRKSIKQVSNPTQIVYTYAFTIYMQAACTFQGDIMKLFYLIIKAIILIFFVIIALINFHSVPFTYLPSQTVDLPLIVVMFGMFVVGALFGLFALLGRLLRLRHENARLRAEVQKSARLATQDIAAPAASDTTPATRP
;
A
#
# COMPACT_ATOMS: atom_id res chain seq x y z
N MET A 1 43.74 -9.28 -56.13
CA MET A 1 43.93 -9.26 -54.66
C MET A 1 43.08 -8.14 -54.06
N LYS A 2 41.93 -8.45 -53.44
CA LYS A 2 41.16 -7.45 -52.67
C LYS A 2 41.81 -7.30 -51.30
N LYS A 3 42.33 -6.11 -51.01
CA LYS A 3 42.97 -5.77 -49.74
C LYS A 3 41.90 -5.86 -48.63
N GLN A 4 42.06 -6.81 -47.70
CA GLN A 4 41.21 -6.91 -46.50
C GLN A 4 41.28 -5.58 -45.75
N PRO A 5 40.14 -4.92 -45.46
CA PRO A 5 40.16 -3.64 -44.75
C PRO A 5 40.70 -3.83 -43.33
N ALA A 6 41.51 -2.87 -42.86
CA ALA A 6 42.17 -2.90 -41.56
C ALA A 6 41.14 -3.07 -40.41
N PRO A 7 41.41 -3.95 -39.42
CA PRO A 7 40.50 -4.20 -38.31
C PRO A 7 40.36 -2.93 -37.49
N GLY A 8 39.17 -2.31 -37.49
CA GLY A 8 38.92 -1.06 -36.80
C GLY A 8 38.65 0.17 -37.68
N LYS A 9 38.40 0.01 -38.99
CA LYS A 9 37.87 1.11 -39.83
C LYS A 9 36.36 1.04 -40.01
N ASP A 10 35.82 -0.17 -39.95
CA ASP A 10 34.40 -0.49 -40.05
C ASP A 10 33.61 -0.04 -38.81
N ASN A 11 34.15 -0.27 -37.62
CA ASN A 11 33.58 0.22 -36.36
C ASN A 11 33.54 1.76 -36.28
N GLU A 12 34.57 2.46 -36.74
CA GLU A 12 34.58 3.92 -36.81
C GLU A 12 33.60 4.44 -37.86
N LEU A 13 33.51 3.80 -39.02
CA LEU A 13 32.53 4.17 -40.05
C LEU A 13 31.10 4.00 -39.56
N TYR A 14 30.83 2.90 -38.85
CA TYR A 14 29.55 2.64 -38.22
C TYR A 14 29.23 3.70 -37.16
N THR A 15 30.20 4.02 -36.30
CA THR A 15 30.09 5.03 -35.25
C THR A 15 29.86 6.43 -35.83
N ARG A 16 30.57 6.82 -36.89
CA ARG A 16 30.37 8.12 -37.56
C ARG A 16 28.98 8.21 -38.21
N LYS A 17 28.50 7.12 -38.82
CA LYS A 17 27.17 7.08 -39.44
C LYS A 17 26.06 7.13 -38.41
N SER A 18 26.17 6.41 -37.30
CA SER A 18 25.19 6.47 -36.22
C SER A 18 25.15 7.86 -35.59
N ILE A 19 26.30 8.50 -35.36
CA ILE A 19 26.37 9.88 -34.86
C ILE A 19 25.71 10.86 -35.85
N LYS A 20 25.98 10.77 -37.16
CA LYS A 20 25.33 11.63 -38.17
C LYS A 20 23.82 11.40 -38.25
N GLN A 21 23.37 10.17 -38.08
CA GLN A 21 21.94 9.84 -38.11
C GLN A 21 21.22 10.36 -36.87
N VAL A 22 21.83 10.25 -35.69
CA VAL A 22 21.32 10.78 -34.42
C VAL A 22 21.36 12.31 -34.40
N SER A 23 22.38 12.93 -35.01
CA SER A 23 22.48 14.41 -35.13
C SER A 23 21.71 14.99 -36.32
N ASN A 24 20.97 14.16 -37.07
CA ASN A 24 20.14 14.62 -38.17
C ASN A 24 18.97 15.45 -37.61
N PRO A 25 18.89 16.76 -37.91
CA PRO A 25 17.89 17.65 -37.32
C PRO A 25 16.46 17.17 -37.58
N THR A 26 16.20 16.55 -38.73
CA THR A 26 14.89 16.01 -39.06
C THR A 26 14.53 14.82 -38.17
N GLN A 27 15.47 13.90 -37.91
CA GLN A 27 15.26 12.75 -37.01
C GLN A 27 15.06 13.18 -35.56
N ILE A 28 15.80 14.20 -35.13
CA ILE A 28 15.65 14.81 -33.80
C ILE A 28 14.25 15.40 -33.66
N VAL A 29 13.78 16.18 -34.63
CA VAL A 29 12.44 16.78 -34.62
C VAL A 29 11.34 15.73 -34.62
N TYR A 30 11.44 14.68 -35.46
CA TYR A 30 10.47 13.59 -35.45
C TYR A 30 10.45 12.83 -34.13
N THR A 31 11.62 12.61 -33.53
CA THR A 31 11.73 11.94 -32.22
C THR A 31 11.03 12.77 -31.14
N TYR A 32 11.31 14.08 -31.07
CA TYR A 32 10.65 14.96 -30.11
C TYR A 32 9.14 15.07 -30.36
N ALA A 33 8.72 15.26 -31.61
CA ALA A 33 7.30 15.30 -31.96
C ALA A 33 6.59 14.00 -31.54
N PHE A 34 7.16 12.84 -31.87
CA PHE A 34 6.62 11.54 -31.48
C PHE A 34 6.50 11.39 -29.96
N THR A 35 7.53 11.77 -29.19
CA THR A 35 7.46 11.71 -27.72
C THR A 35 6.40 12.65 -27.13
N ILE A 36 6.23 13.86 -27.69
CA ILE A 36 5.21 14.82 -27.24
C ILE A 36 3.80 14.28 -27.53
N TYR A 37 3.55 13.76 -28.74
CA TYR A 37 2.27 13.15 -29.10
C TYR A 37 1.96 11.93 -28.25
N MET A 38 2.95 11.05 -28.04
CA MET A 38 2.79 9.84 -27.23
C MET A 38 2.54 10.18 -25.75
N GLN A 39 3.24 11.18 -25.20
CA GLN A 39 3.00 11.68 -23.84
C GLN A 39 1.60 12.28 -23.70
N ALA A 40 1.19 13.14 -24.64
CA ALA A 40 -0.13 13.79 -24.62
C ALA A 40 -1.28 12.79 -24.75
N ALA A 41 -1.15 11.79 -25.63
CA ALA A 41 -2.14 10.73 -25.79
C ALA A 41 -2.26 9.86 -24.52
N CYS A 42 -1.14 9.54 -23.88
CA CYS A 42 -1.11 8.74 -22.66
C CYS A 42 -1.74 9.48 -21.46
N THR A 43 -1.52 10.80 -21.34
CA THR A 43 -2.17 11.62 -20.29
C THR A 43 -3.66 11.83 -20.57
N PHE A 44 -4.04 12.08 -21.82
CA PHE A 44 -5.43 12.31 -22.22
C PHE A 44 -6.32 11.09 -21.97
N GLN A 45 -5.84 9.89 -22.32
CA GLN A 45 -6.53 8.63 -22.04
C GLN A 45 -6.75 8.44 -20.52
N GLY A 46 -5.74 8.78 -19.71
CA GLY A 46 -5.83 8.72 -18.25
C GLY A 46 -6.85 9.70 -17.66
N ASP A 47 -6.97 10.88 -18.25
CA ASP A 47 -7.91 11.90 -17.78
C ASP A 47 -9.36 11.60 -18.16
N ILE A 48 -9.61 10.94 -19.30
CA ILE A 48 -10.95 10.44 -19.66
C ILE A 48 -11.46 9.43 -18.63
N MET A 49 -10.62 8.48 -18.20
CA MET A 49 -11.01 7.49 -17.19
C MET A 49 -11.30 8.14 -15.82
N LYS A 50 -10.50 9.15 -15.43
CA LYS A 50 -10.75 9.93 -14.22
C LYS A 50 -12.03 10.75 -14.33
N LEU A 51 -12.28 11.38 -15.47
CA LEU A 51 -13.49 12.17 -15.72
C LEU A 51 -14.74 11.29 -15.66
N PHE A 52 -14.73 10.14 -16.32
CA PHE A 52 -15.84 9.18 -16.27
C PHE A 52 -16.12 8.71 -14.83
N TYR A 53 -15.07 8.38 -14.08
CA TYR A 53 -15.19 8.00 -12.68
C TYR A 53 -15.71 9.15 -11.79
N LEU A 54 -15.28 10.39 -12.05
CA LEU A 54 -15.80 11.57 -11.36
C LEU A 54 -17.27 11.83 -11.67
N ILE A 55 -17.69 11.67 -12.93
CA ILE A 55 -19.09 11.80 -13.32
C ILE A 55 -19.94 10.74 -12.61
N ILE A 56 -19.52 9.47 -12.62
CA ILE A 56 -20.23 8.41 -11.91
C ILE A 56 -20.30 8.71 -10.41
N LYS A 57 -19.19 9.11 -9.78
CA LYS A 57 -19.16 9.50 -8.36
C LYS A 57 -20.12 10.65 -8.08
N ALA A 58 -20.16 11.66 -8.95
CA ALA A 58 -21.06 12.80 -8.82
C ALA A 58 -22.52 12.37 -8.94
N ILE A 59 -22.88 11.53 -9.92
CA ILE A 59 -24.24 11.00 -10.09
C ILE A 59 -24.67 10.20 -8.87
N ILE A 60 -23.81 9.29 -8.40
CA ILE A 60 -24.08 8.49 -7.20
C ILE A 60 -24.26 9.40 -5.97
N LEU A 61 -23.39 10.40 -5.81
CA LEU A 61 -23.50 11.38 -4.72
C LEU A 61 -24.82 12.14 -4.78
N ILE A 62 -25.19 12.67 -5.94
CA ILE A 62 -26.45 13.40 -6.15
C ILE A 62 -27.65 12.50 -5.82
N PHE A 63 -27.63 11.25 -6.26
CA PHE A 63 -28.68 10.26 -5.96
C PHE A 63 -28.83 10.04 -4.44
N PHE A 64 -27.73 9.80 -3.72
CA PHE A 64 -27.76 9.65 -2.27
C PHE A 64 -28.19 10.93 -1.55
N VAL A 65 -27.80 12.10 -2.04
CA VAL A 65 -28.23 13.38 -1.47
C VAL A 65 -29.73 13.57 -1.65
N ILE A 66 -30.29 13.27 -2.82
CA ILE A 66 -31.74 13.34 -3.06
C ILE A 66 -32.48 12.41 -2.09
N ILE A 67 -32.02 11.16 -1.95
CA ILE A 67 -32.59 10.22 -0.98
C ILE A 67 -32.49 10.77 0.43
N ALA A 68 -31.34 11.31 0.84
CA ALA A 68 -31.14 11.86 2.16
C ALA A 68 -32.09 13.04 2.43
N LEU A 69 -32.32 13.91 1.45
CA LEU A 69 -33.24 15.04 1.55
C LEU A 69 -34.70 14.58 1.63
N ILE A 70 -35.11 13.61 0.81
CA ILE A 70 -36.47 13.05 0.86
C ILE A 70 -36.72 12.40 2.21
N ASN A 71 -35.73 11.69 2.75
CA ASN A 71 -35.81 11.02 4.04
C ASN A 71 -35.41 11.92 5.21
N PHE A 72 -35.29 13.25 4.99
CA PHE A 72 -34.99 14.23 6.04
C PHE A 72 -36.27 14.57 6.82
N HIS A 73 -36.82 13.56 7.48
CA HIS A 73 -38.01 13.71 8.30
C HIS A 73 -37.63 14.00 9.74
N SER A 74 -38.36 14.93 10.35
CA SER A 74 -38.32 15.16 11.78
C SER A 74 -39.14 14.06 12.47
N VAL A 75 -38.55 13.44 13.48
CA VAL A 75 -39.19 12.39 14.28
C VAL A 75 -39.25 12.89 15.72
N PRO A 76 -40.41 12.74 16.40
CA PRO A 76 -40.53 13.14 17.80
C PRO A 76 -39.61 12.27 18.66
N PHE A 77 -38.62 12.89 19.29
CA PHE A 77 -37.70 12.25 20.20
C PHE A 77 -38.07 12.58 21.65
N THR A 78 -38.62 11.59 22.35
CA THR A 78 -38.99 11.70 23.77
C THR A 78 -37.80 11.25 24.63
N TYR A 79 -37.24 12.17 25.41
CA TYR A 79 -36.11 11.86 26.31
C TYR A 79 -36.50 11.88 27.79
N LEU A 80 -37.58 12.58 28.14
CA LEU A 80 -38.18 12.59 29.47
C LEU A 80 -39.70 12.39 29.36
N PRO A 81 -40.36 11.88 30.41
CA PRO A 81 -41.82 11.85 30.46
C PRO A 81 -42.38 13.26 30.21
N SER A 82 -43.30 13.38 29.26
CA SER A 82 -43.92 14.65 28.80
C SER A 82 -43.01 15.65 28.07
N GLN A 83 -41.74 15.32 27.76
CA GLN A 83 -40.88 16.19 26.97
C GLN A 83 -40.42 15.51 25.68
N THR A 84 -40.87 16.07 24.56
CA THR A 84 -40.56 15.66 23.20
C THR A 84 -39.88 16.81 22.46
N VAL A 85 -38.82 16.53 21.72
CA VAL A 85 -38.27 17.48 20.75
C VAL A 85 -38.26 16.80 19.39
N ASP A 86 -38.68 17.53 18.37
CA ASP A 86 -38.60 17.05 16.99
C ASP A 86 -37.17 17.20 16.49
N LEU A 87 -36.49 16.08 16.32
CA LEU A 87 -35.14 16.04 15.74
C LEU A 87 -35.20 15.34 14.39
N PRO A 88 -34.41 15.80 13.40
CA PRO A 88 -34.22 15.04 12.17
C PRO A 88 -33.68 13.64 12.49
N LEU A 89 -34.28 12.60 11.91
CA LEU A 89 -33.92 11.20 12.16
C LEU A 89 -32.41 10.95 12.00
N ILE A 90 -31.80 11.61 11.01
CA ILE A 90 -30.36 11.52 10.73
C ILE A 90 -29.49 11.94 11.93
N VAL A 91 -29.90 12.95 12.71
CA VAL A 91 -29.16 13.44 13.87
C VAL A 91 -29.17 12.40 14.98
N VAL A 92 -30.33 11.78 15.23
CA VAL A 92 -30.49 10.73 16.24
C VAL A 92 -29.69 9.48 15.86
N MET A 93 -29.78 9.05 14.60
CA MET A 93 -29.03 7.91 14.08
C MET A 93 -27.52 8.15 14.12
N PHE A 94 -27.07 9.34 13.73
CA PHE A 94 -25.67 9.71 13.79
C PHE A 94 -25.13 9.74 15.23
N GLY A 95 -25.91 10.30 16.17
CA GLY A 95 -25.55 10.29 17.59
C GLY A 95 -25.35 8.88 18.13
N MET A 96 -26.30 7.97 17.86
CA MET A 96 -26.18 6.56 18.24
C MET A 96 -25.01 5.85 17.54
N PHE A 97 -24.76 6.17 16.26
CA PHE A 97 -23.61 5.63 15.53
C PHE A 97 -22.28 6.05 16.15
N VAL A 98 -22.11 7.33 16.51
CA VAL A 98 -20.90 7.83 17.18
C VAL A 98 -20.68 7.12 18.50
N VAL A 99 -21.74 6.97 19.32
CA VAL A 99 -21.67 6.20 20.57
C VAL A 99 -21.23 4.77 20.29
N GLY A 100 -21.89 4.08 19.35
CA GLY A 100 -21.55 2.71 18.96
C GLY A 100 -20.10 2.58 18.43
N ALA A 101 -19.62 3.54 17.65
CA ALA A 101 -18.25 3.56 17.13
C ALA A 101 -17.21 3.72 18.25
N LEU A 102 -17.47 4.58 19.24
CA LEU A 102 -16.61 4.70 20.42
C LEU A 102 -16.55 3.39 21.19
N PHE A 103 -17.70 2.76 21.46
CA PHE A 103 -17.75 1.45 22.11
C PHE A 103 -17.01 0.38 21.29
N GLY A 104 -17.19 0.35 19.97
CA GLY A 104 -16.47 -0.55 19.06
C GLY A 104 -14.96 -0.33 19.08
N LEU A 105 -14.52 0.93 19.14
CA LEU A 105 -13.11 1.28 19.27
C LEU A 105 -12.53 0.80 20.61
N PHE A 106 -13.24 1.01 21.72
CA PHE A 106 -12.82 0.50 23.03
C PHE A 106 -12.74 -1.03 23.05
N ALA A 107 -13.68 -1.73 22.42
CA ALA A 107 -13.61 -3.18 22.27
C ALA A 107 -12.39 -3.63 21.46
N LEU A 108 -12.06 -2.92 20.37
CA LEU A 108 -10.88 -3.18 19.56
C LEU A 108 -9.57 -2.93 20.32
N LEU A 109 -9.50 -1.84 21.08
CA LEU A 109 -8.35 -1.50 21.91
C LEU A 109 -8.10 -2.58 22.98
N GLY A 110 -9.15 -3.04 23.66
CA GLY A 110 -9.05 -4.14 24.62
C GLY A 110 -8.50 -5.43 23.97
N ARG A 111 -9.01 -5.77 22.78
CA ARG A 111 -8.50 -6.91 22.00
C ARG A 111 -7.04 -6.72 21.57
N LEU A 112 -6.66 -5.53 21.14
CA LEU A 112 -5.31 -5.21 20.69
C LEU A 112 -4.30 -5.29 21.84
N LEU A 113 -4.63 -4.77 23.01
CA LEU A 113 -3.78 -4.85 24.21
C LEU A 113 -3.56 -6.31 24.61
N ARG A 114 -4.61 -7.13 24.62
CA ARG A 114 -4.50 -8.56 24.87
C ARG A 114 -3.59 -9.26 23.86
N LEU A 115 -3.78 -9.01 22.56
CA LEU A 115 -2.92 -9.57 21.50
C LEU A 115 -1.47 -9.13 21.63
N ARG A 116 -1.21 -7.90 22.08
CA ARG A 116 0.15 -7.39 22.34
C ARG A 116 0.78 -8.09 23.54
N HIS A 117 0.03 -8.33 24.61
CA HIS A 117 0.51 -9.08 25.78
C HIS A 117 0.82 -10.54 25.43
N GLU A 118 -0.06 -11.20 24.69
CA GLU A 118 0.17 -12.56 24.21
C GLU A 118 1.40 -12.62 23.29
N ASN A 119 1.55 -11.69 22.33
CA ASN A 119 2.75 -11.61 21.49
C ASN A 119 4.04 -11.35 22.28
N ALA A 120 4.01 -10.47 23.28
CA ALA A 120 5.18 -10.18 24.10
C ALA A 120 5.59 -11.39 24.93
N ARG A 121 4.63 -12.13 25.48
CA ARG A 121 4.87 -13.38 26.22
C ARG A 121 5.46 -14.46 25.31
N LEU A 122 4.86 -14.69 24.14
CA LEU A 122 5.34 -15.65 23.14
C LEU A 122 6.76 -15.33 22.66
N ARG A 123 7.07 -14.04 22.42
CA ARG A 123 8.43 -13.61 22.07
C ARG A 123 9.42 -13.89 23.20
N ALA A 124 9.04 -13.67 24.47
CA ALA A 124 9.88 -14.00 25.61
C ALA A 124 10.08 -15.51 25.76
N GLU A 125 9.06 -16.33 25.49
CA GLU A 125 9.16 -17.80 25.49
C GLU A 125 10.09 -18.31 24.38
N VAL A 126 9.97 -17.80 23.15
CA VAL A 126 10.86 -18.14 22.02
C VAL A 126 12.31 -17.72 22.28
N GLN A 127 12.53 -16.54 22.88
CA GLN A 127 13.89 -16.12 23.24
C GLN A 127 14.51 -16.99 24.33
N LYS A 128 13.71 -17.47 25.29
CA LYS A 128 14.19 -18.40 26.33
C LYS A 128 14.53 -19.76 25.75
N SER A 129 13.70 -20.32 24.86
CA SER A 129 14.01 -21.59 24.19
C SER A 129 15.26 -21.48 23.30
N ALA A 130 15.45 -20.37 22.58
CA ALA A 130 16.65 -20.12 21.81
C ALA A 130 17.93 -20.03 22.68
N ARG A 131 17.83 -19.40 23.86
CA ARG A 131 18.94 -19.32 24.82
C ARG A 131 19.27 -20.67 25.45
N LEU A 132 18.26 -21.47 25.81
CA LEU A 132 18.44 -22.83 26.32
C LEU A 132 19.09 -23.74 25.27
N ALA A 133 18.62 -23.69 24.02
CA ALA A 133 19.23 -24.41 22.90
C ALA A 133 20.69 -24.00 22.65
N THR A 134 21.04 -22.73 22.88
CA THR A 134 22.43 -22.26 22.77
C THR A 134 23.30 -22.71 23.95
N GLN A 135 22.73 -22.79 25.16
CA GLN A 135 23.43 -23.29 26.35
C GLN A 135 23.72 -24.79 26.30
N ASP A 136 22.81 -25.57 25.72
CA ASP A 136 22.97 -27.02 25.53
C ASP A 136 24.11 -27.36 24.54
N ILE A 137 24.39 -26.46 23.59
CA ILE A 137 25.53 -26.57 22.67
C ILE A 137 26.85 -26.06 23.31
N ALA A 138 26.76 -25.18 24.31
CA ALA A 138 27.91 -24.54 24.96
C ALA A 138 28.37 -25.23 26.25
N ALA A 139 27.92 -26.45 26.54
CA ALA A 139 28.48 -27.30 27.58
C ALA A 139 29.46 -28.32 26.93
N PRO A 140 30.78 -28.06 26.88
CA PRO A 140 31.74 -29.08 26.51
C PRO A 140 32.02 -29.97 27.73
N ALA A 141 31.81 -31.27 27.55
CA ALA A 141 32.63 -32.36 28.09
C ALA A 141 33.16 -32.21 29.54
N ALA A 142 32.39 -32.71 30.50
CA ALA A 142 32.93 -33.13 31.80
C ALA A 142 32.40 -34.51 32.18
N SER A 143 32.64 -35.50 31.33
CA SER A 143 32.50 -36.91 31.70
C SER A 143 33.30 -37.80 30.73
N ASP A 144 34.61 -37.54 30.63
CA ASP A 144 35.56 -38.53 30.12
C ASP A 144 36.85 -38.43 30.95
N THR A 145 36.88 -39.17 32.05
CA THR A 145 38.15 -39.60 32.64
C THR A 145 38.02 -41.09 32.91
N THR A 146 38.13 -41.85 31.83
CA THR A 146 38.52 -43.26 31.88
C THR A 146 40.00 -43.31 32.25
N PRO A 147 40.41 -43.87 33.41
CA PRO A 147 41.82 -44.12 33.67
C PRO A 147 42.27 -45.26 32.76
N ALA A 148 43.32 -44.98 31.99
CA ALA A 148 43.94 -45.88 31.03
C ALA A 148 44.42 -47.18 31.68
N THR A 149 44.26 -48.27 30.92
CA THR A 149 44.78 -49.60 31.22
C THR A 149 46.27 -49.74 30.81
N ARG A 150 47.06 -50.36 31.71
CA ARG A 150 48.33 -51.12 31.53
C ARG A 150 49.69 -50.40 31.48
N PRO A 151 50.80 -51.05 31.92
CA PRO A 151 51.30 -52.39 31.51
C PRO A 151 50.88 -53.59 32.37
#